data_AF-A0A9C8H999-F1
#
_entry.id   AF-A0A9C8H999-F1
#
_cell.length_a   1.000
_cell.length_b   1.000
_cell.length_c   1.000
_cell.angle_alpha   90.00
_cell.angle_beta   90.00
_cell.angle_gamma   90.00
#
_symmetry.space_group_name_H-M   'P 1'
#
loop_
_entity.id
_entity.type
_entity.pdbx_description
1 polymer ?
#
loop_
_entity_poly.entity_id
_entity_poly.type
_entity_poly.pdbx_seq_one_letter_code
_entity_poly.pdbx_strand_id
1 'polypeptide(L)'
;MRPDRDSAAAGGQASRRLFVFNGGLLTGRRVRRILTLAGHEIRLGLPGRDDLVAVWGARPSTGRGLAVANARGAGVLRVEDAFLRSVLPGRARGAGGPLGLLLDRRGVHFDPSCPSDLEHLLTTHPLDDTALLDRARAAIGRIRAQHLGKYTGFDPATPVPAPGYVLVIDQSRGDASVTASGADADTFREMLAMAQIENPGARVIVKAHPETALGLRPGHYVPDQPGMLSAPVSPWALLEGAVAVYTVSSQMGFEAILAGHRPRVFGQPFYAGWGLTEDQRPLDRRTRRLTRAQLAAAALILAPTWYDPFRDRLCELEDALAVLEAETRAWREDRLGWVAGGMRMWKRGTVQRFFGGVRPVRFKPDAASAAARAAATGRRAMVWAAAAQDARPGTVRIEDGFLRSRGLGAALVPPLSLVLDDLGIHYDPTRESRLERLVAAACALDPFARARAERLIALLTRRGVTKYNLAGAPLPDLPPGRRILVAGQVEDDASVRLGCPAERTNLALLHR
;
A
#
# COMPACT_ATOMS: atom_id res chain seq x y z
N MET A 1 7.09 -16.43 28.59
CA MET A 1 7.95 -17.62 28.54
C MET A 1 8.38 -17.78 27.10
N ARG A 2 9.66 -17.54 26.80
CA ARG A 2 10.21 -17.64 25.43
C ARG A 2 10.45 -19.12 25.12
N PRO A 3 10.12 -19.63 23.91
CA PRO A 3 10.79 -20.82 23.41
C PRO A 3 12.16 -20.41 22.87
N ASP A 4 13.18 -21.16 23.29
CA ASP A 4 14.58 -20.99 22.92
C ASP A 4 14.77 -20.96 21.40
N ARG A 5 15.28 -19.84 20.91
CA ARG A 5 16.19 -19.85 19.77
C ARG A 5 17.56 -20.10 20.35
N ASP A 6 18.02 -21.34 20.23
CA ASP A 6 19.38 -21.71 20.55
C ASP A 6 20.37 -20.70 19.97
N SER A 7 21.13 -20.15 20.91
CA SER A 7 22.36 -19.41 20.72
C SER A 7 23.38 -20.29 20.00
N ALA A 8 23.32 -20.32 18.68
CA ALA A 8 24.46 -20.62 17.83
C ALA A 8 25.08 -19.28 17.36
N ALA A 9 26.22 -18.98 17.98
CA ALA A 9 27.26 -18.00 17.67
C ALA A 9 27.11 -17.08 16.44
N ALA A 10 27.51 -15.83 16.65
CA ALA A 10 27.79 -14.81 15.64
C ALA A 10 28.88 -15.25 14.62
N GLY A 11 28.53 -16.14 13.72
CA GLY A 11 29.21 -16.35 12.44
C GLY A 11 28.53 -15.49 11.39
N GLY A 12 29.26 -14.57 10.76
CA GLY A 12 28.74 -13.80 9.62
C GLY A 12 28.13 -14.77 8.61
N GLN A 13 26.82 -14.68 8.38
CA GLN A 13 26.12 -15.54 7.46
C GLN A 13 26.73 -15.31 6.07
N ALA A 14 27.55 -16.24 5.59
CA ALA A 14 28.25 -16.11 4.33
C ALA A 14 27.22 -15.78 3.24
N SER A 15 27.44 -14.66 2.54
CA SER A 15 26.53 -14.20 1.50
C SER A 15 26.31 -15.32 0.47
N ARG A 16 25.04 -15.63 0.17
CA ARG A 16 24.70 -16.72 -0.75
C ARG A 16 24.81 -16.20 -2.18
N ARG A 17 25.76 -16.72 -2.96
CA ARG A 17 25.93 -16.35 -4.36
C ARG A 17 24.66 -16.71 -5.14
N LEU A 18 24.09 -15.72 -5.81
CA LEU A 18 22.83 -15.80 -6.55
C LEU A 18 23.04 -15.37 -7.99
N PHE A 19 23.06 -16.32 -8.91
CA PHE A 19 23.29 -16.08 -10.33
C PHE A 19 22.00 -15.69 -11.03
N VAL A 20 22.05 -14.65 -11.87
CA VAL A 20 20.89 -14.15 -12.62
C VAL A 20 21.13 -14.21 -14.13
N PHE A 21 20.11 -14.66 -14.87
CA PHE A 21 20.15 -14.78 -16.33
C PHE A 21 19.06 -13.95 -17.03
N ASN A 22 18.36 -13.10 -16.28
CA ASN A 22 17.32 -12.20 -16.76
C ASN A 22 17.65 -10.76 -16.37
N GLY A 23 17.64 -9.84 -17.34
CA GLY A 23 17.94 -8.43 -17.16
C GLY A 23 17.05 -7.73 -16.12
N GLY A 24 15.81 -8.17 -15.91
CA GLY A 24 14.91 -7.60 -14.90
C GLY A 24 15.40 -7.79 -13.45
N LEU A 25 15.96 -8.97 -13.15
CA LEU A 25 16.55 -9.27 -11.83
C LEU A 25 17.88 -8.53 -11.60
N LEU A 26 18.56 -8.16 -12.69
CA LEU A 26 19.82 -7.41 -12.64
C LEU A 26 19.60 -5.90 -12.52
N THR A 27 18.64 -5.35 -13.26
CA THR A 27 18.42 -3.89 -13.40
C THR A 27 17.34 -3.34 -12.46
N GLY A 28 16.46 -4.19 -11.92
CA GLY A 28 15.41 -3.79 -10.99
C GLY A 28 15.97 -3.34 -9.64
N ARG A 29 16.15 -2.03 -9.45
CA ARG A 29 16.76 -1.44 -8.24
C ARG A 29 16.16 -1.97 -6.93
N ARG A 30 14.82 -1.96 -6.81
CA ARG A 30 14.15 -2.40 -5.58
C ARG A 30 14.28 -3.91 -5.36
N VAL A 31 14.03 -4.72 -6.38
CA VAL A 31 14.17 -6.19 -6.31
C VAL A 31 15.59 -6.57 -5.88
N ARG A 32 16.61 -6.01 -6.54
CA ARG A 32 18.02 -6.26 -6.20
C ARG A 32 18.33 -5.86 -4.76
N ARG A 33 17.80 -4.73 -4.30
CA ARG A 33 18.02 -4.29 -2.91
C ARG A 33 17.41 -5.25 -1.90
N ILE A 34 16.18 -5.73 -2.14
CA ILE A 34 15.53 -6.73 -1.28
C ILE A 34 16.34 -8.02 -1.24
N LEU A 35 16.76 -8.55 -2.40
CA LEU A 35 17.60 -9.76 -2.47
C LEU A 35 18.92 -9.58 -1.70
N THR A 36 19.57 -8.43 -1.85
CA THR A 36 20.83 -8.12 -1.15
C THR A 36 20.62 -8.10 0.36
N LEU A 37 19.57 -7.42 0.83
CA LEU A 37 19.24 -7.36 2.26
C LEU A 37 18.78 -8.71 2.81
N ALA A 38 18.24 -9.59 1.98
CA ALA A 38 17.92 -10.98 2.32
C ALA A 38 19.15 -11.92 2.30
N GLY A 39 20.36 -11.37 2.15
CA GLY A 39 21.62 -12.12 2.23
C GLY A 39 22.04 -12.79 0.93
N HIS A 40 21.53 -12.33 -0.22
CA HIS A 40 21.92 -12.83 -1.54
C HIS A 40 22.88 -11.87 -2.26
N GLU A 41 24.02 -12.38 -2.69
CA GLU A 41 24.94 -11.65 -3.56
C GLU A 41 24.66 -11.95 -5.02
N ILE A 42 24.13 -10.96 -5.74
CA ILE A 42 23.83 -11.11 -7.17
C ILE A 42 25.12 -11.19 -7.98
N ARG A 43 25.29 -12.30 -8.72
CA ARG A 43 26.44 -12.57 -9.59
C ARG A 43 26.00 -12.81 -11.04
N LEU A 44 26.92 -12.56 -11.96
CA LEU A 44 26.85 -13.01 -13.34
C LEU A 44 27.86 -14.14 -13.54
N GLY A 45 27.67 -14.95 -14.58
CA GLY A 45 28.55 -16.08 -14.91
C GLY A 45 27.87 -17.43 -14.68
N LEU A 46 28.66 -18.43 -14.31
CA LEU A 46 28.20 -19.81 -14.13
C LEU A 46 28.20 -20.19 -12.64
N PRO A 47 27.09 -20.74 -12.11
CA PRO A 47 27.01 -21.18 -10.72
C PRO A 47 27.79 -22.48 -10.50
N GLY A 48 28.31 -22.66 -9.29
CA GLY A 48 28.70 -23.96 -8.74
C GLY A 48 27.53 -24.70 -8.09
N ARG A 49 27.78 -25.91 -7.56
CA ARG A 49 26.74 -26.77 -6.95
C ARG A 49 26.13 -26.19 -5.68
N ASP A 50 26.91 -25.44 -4.91
CA ASP A 50 26.47 -24.80 -3.66
C ASP A 50 25.81 -23.43 -3.88
N ASP A 51 25.71 -22.98 -5.13
CA ASP A 51 25.13 -21.68 -5.49
C ASP A 51 23.65 -21.77 -5.84
N LEU A 52 23.00 -20.62 -5.91
CA LEU A 52 21.63 -20.49 -6.35
C LEU A 52 21.54 -19.79 -7.71
N VAL A 53 20.56 -20.18 -8.51
CA VAL A 53 20.13 -19.46 -9.71
C VAL A 53 18.76 -18.83 -9.44
N ALA A 54 18.69 -17.50 -9.58
CA ALA A 54 17.43 -16.77 -9.47
C ALA A 54 16.66 -16.77 -10.78
N VAL A 55 15.36 -17.09 -10.67
CA VAL A 55 14.40 -17.04 -11.77
C VAL A 55 13.15 -16.26 -11.32
N TRP A 56 12.47 -15.57 -12.24
CA TRP A 56 11.23 -14.85 -11.93
C TRP A 56 10.01 -15.71 -12.23
N GLY A 57 9.34 -16.21 -11.17
CA GLY A 57 8.19 -17.09 -11.26
C GLY A 57 8.41 -18.30 -12.16
N ALA A 58 7.46 -18.52 -13.08
CA ALA A 58 7.48 -19.58 -14.09
C ALA A 58 7.38 -19.01 -15.53
N ARG A 59 7.96 -17.82 -15.77
CA ARG A 59 7.92 -17.17 -17.10
C ARG A 59 8.72 -17.97 -18.15
N PRO A 60 8.45 -17.80 -19.47
CA PRO A 60 9.29 -18.39 -20.51
C PRO A 60 10.79 -18.06 -20.37
N SER A 61 11.11 -16.84 -19.92
CA SER A 61 12.49 -16.40 -19.67
C SER A 61 13.19 -17.14 -18.51
N THR A 62 12.47 -17.92 -17.71
CA THR A 62 13.05 -18.78 -16.68
C THR A 62 13.78 -19.99 -17.27
N GLY A 63 13.45 -20.41 -18.50
CA GLY A 63 14.01 -21.61 -19.12
C GLY A 63 15.53 -21.62 -19.17
N ARG A 64 16.17 -20.48 -19.49
CA ARG A 64 17.63 -20.37 -19.47
C ARG A 64 18.21 -20.55 -18.07
N GLY A 65 17.63 -19.90 -17.06
CA GLY A 65 18.09 -20.01 -15.68
C GLY A 65 17.93 -21.43 -15.15
N LEU A 66 16.78 -22.06 -15.38
CA LEU A 66 16.51 -23.44 -14.99
C LEU A 66 17.45 -24.43 -15.70
N ALA A 67 17.69 -24.26 -17.00
CA ALA A 67 18.60 -25.10 -17.76
C ALA A 67 20.04 -25.00 -17.22
N VAL A 68 20.51 -23.79 -16.90
CA VAL A 68 21.84 -23.60 -16.29
C VAL A 68 21.90 -24.21 -14.89
N ALA A 69 20.87 -24.01 -14.06
CA ALA A 69 20.82 -24.59 -12.72
C ALA A 69 20.91 -26.13 -12.79
N ASN A 70 20.12 -26.75 -13.65
CA ASN A 70 20.14 -28.20 -13.87
C ASN A 70 21.51 -28.69 -14.38
N ALA A 71 22.06 -28.04 -15.41
CA ALA A 71 23.35 -28.42 -15.99
C ALA A 71 24.52 -28.28 -15.01
N ARG A 72 24.40 -27.40 -14.00
CA ARG A 72 25.44 -27.14 -13.00
C ARG A 72 25.19 -27.82 -11.66
N GLY A 73 24.02 -28.45 -11.48
CA GLY A 73 23.58 -28.98 -10.18
C GLY A 73 23.42 -27.88 -9.13
N ALA A 74 23.10 -26.65 -9.53
CA ALA A 74 22.89 -25.52 -8.63
C ALA A 74 21.43 -25.47 -8.15
N GLY A 75 21.20 -24.94 -6.96
CA GLY A 75 19.85 -24.73 -6.45
C GLY A 75 19.10 -23.62 -7.20
N VAL A 76 17.77 -23.59 -7.09
CA VAL A 76 16.92 -22.57 -7.72
C VAL A 76 16.24 -21.71 -6.67
N LEU A 77 16.24 -20.40 -6.88
CA LEU A 77 15.44 -19.44 -6.13
C LEU A 77 14.41 -18.79 -7.07
N ARG A 78 13.13 -19.09 -6.87
CA ARG A 78 12.01 -18.46 -7.57
C ARG A 78 11.60 -17.19 -6.85
N VAL A 79 11.73 -16.08 -7.55
CA VAL A 79 11.37 -14.74 -7.06
C VAL A 79 10.03 -14.35 -7.66
N GLU A 80 9.10 -13.91 -6.83
CA GLU A 80 7.84 -13.28 -7.25
C GLU A 80 7.50 -12.07 -6.39
N ASP A 81 6.62 -11.22 -6.92
CA ASP A 81 6.03 -10.13 -6.12
C ASP A 81 5.23 -10.74 -4.94
N ALA A 82 5.36 -10.14 -3.75
CA ALA A 82 4.47 -10.47 -2.63
C ALA A 82 3.02 -10.06 -2.93
N PHE A 83 2.08 -10.56 -2.11
CA PHE A 83 0.65 -10.35 -2.33
C PHE A 83 0.20 -8.88 -2.17
N LEU A 84 0.96 -8.04 -1.47
CA LEU A 84 0.81 -6.59 -1.48
C LEU A 84 2.01 -5.99 -2.21
N ARG A 85 1.76 -5.17 -3.23
CA ARG A 85 2.84 -4.75 -4.14
C ARG A 85 3.07 -3.25 -4.20
N SER A 86 2.10 -2.49 -4.71
CA SER A 86 2.27 -1.07 -5.04
C SER A 86 0.94 -0.44 -5.45
N VAL A 87 0.90 0.88 -5.62
CA VAL A 87 -0.32 1.57 -6.11
C VAL A 87 -0.75 1.10 -7.50
N LEU A 88 0.15 1.17 -8.48
CA LEU A 88 -0.13 0.77 -9.86
C LEU A 88 0.42 -0.63 -10.17
N PRO A 89 -0.13 -1.35 -11.17
CA PRO A 89 0.43 -2.60 -11.67
C PRO A 89 1.88 -2.47 -12.09
N GLY A 90 2.69 -3.52 -11.92
CA GLY A 90 4.14 -3.44 -12.15
C GLY A 90 4.55 -3.09 -13.57
N ARG A 91 3.67 -3.33 -14.55
CA ARG A 91 3.87 -2.95 -15.96
C ARG A 91 3.38 -1.54 -16.30
N ALA A 92 2.65 -0.89 -15.40
CA ALA A 92 2.11 0.44 -15.64
C ALA A 92 3.20 1.49 -15.56
N ARG A 93 3.09 2.53 -16.40
CA ARG A 93 3.99 3.68 -16.35
C ARG A 93 3.87 4.39 -14.99
N GLY A 94 5.00 4.67 -14.35
CA GLY A 94 5.03 5.30 -13.03
C GLY A 94 4.72 4.34 -11.87
N ALA A 95 4.66 3.04 -12.11
CA ALA A 95 4.50 2.06 -11.04
C ALA A 95 5.70 2.08 -10.09
N GLY A 96 5.40 2.03 -8.78
CA GLY A 96 6.40 1.81 -7.75
C GLY A 96 7.02 0.42 -7.85
N GLY A 97 8.19 0.25 -7.21
CA GLY A 97 8.78 -1.07 -7.00
C GLY A 97 7.99 -1.87 -5.95
N PRO A 98 8.13 -3.21 -5.93
CA PRO A 98 7.41 -4.05 -4.98
C PRO A 98 7.77 -3.77 -3.52
N LEU A 99 6.80 -3.86 -2.62
CA LEU A 99 7.00 -3.72 -1.17
C LEU A 99 7.49 -5.00 -0.49
N GLY A 100 7.40 -6.14 -1.17
CA GLY A 100 7.94 -7.40 -0.70
C GLY A 100 8.08 -8.41 -1.83
N LEU A 101 8.83 -9.47 -1.57
CA LEU A 101 9.05 -10.58 -2.49
C LEU A 101 8.71 -11.91 -1.82
N LEU A 102 8.20 -12.86 -2.59
CA LEU A 102 8.24 -14.28 -2.27
C LEU A 102 9.56 -14.84 -2.82
N LEU A 103 10.36 -15.45 -1.93
CA LEU A 103 11.67 -16.01 -2.23
C LEU A 103 11.63 -17.52 -2.00
N ASP A 104 11.18 -18.27 -3.00
CA ASP A 104 10.83 -19.69 -2.88
C ASP A 104 11.94 -20.60 -3.42
N ARG A 105 12.32 -21.62 -2.65
CA ARG A 105 13.37 -22.59 -3.00
C ARG A 105 12.83 -23.95 -3.39
N ARG A 106 11.57 -24.26 -3.11
CA ARG A 106 10.94 -25.55 -3.45
C ARG A 106 10.21 -25.47 -4.78
N GLY A 107 9.45 -24.41 -4.99
CA GLY A 107 8.58 -24.24 -6.14
C GLY A 107 8.18 -22.79 -6.31
N VAL A 108 6.96 -22.52 -6.75
CA VAL A 108 6.37 -21.18 -6.71
C VAL A 108 4.92 -21.32 -6.28
N HIS A 109 4.44 -20.41 -5.43
CA HIS A 109 3.14 -20.50 -4.79
C HIS A 109 1.95 -20.82 -5.71
N PHE A 110 1.96 -20.35 -6.97
CA PHE A 110 0.86 -20.57 -7.91
C PHE A 110 0.99 -21.86 -8.75
N ASP A 111 2.10 -22.59 -8.65
CA ASP A 111 2.33 -23.81 -9.42
C ASP A 111 1.95 -25.05 -8.59
N PRO A 112 0.86 -25.75 -8.94
CA PRO A 112 0.39 -26.91 -8.22
C PRO A 112 1.12 -28.21 -8.60
N SER A 113 2.05 -28.21 -9.56
CA SER A 113 2.78 -29.43 -9.96
C SER A 113 3.75 -29.93 -8.89
N CYS A 114 4.23 -29.04 -8.03
CA CYS A 114 5.14 -29.35 -6.93
C CYS A 114 4.84 -28.50 -5.68
N PRO A 115 5.21 -28.95 -4.47
CA PRO A 115 5.08 -28.13 -3.27
C PRO A 115 5.93 -26.85 -3.35
N SER A 116 5.34 -25.72 -2.97
CA SER A 116 6.04 -24.44 -2.75
C SER A 116 6.48 -24.29 -1.30
N ASP A 117 7.35 -23.31 -1.00
CA ASP A 117 7.68 -22.98 0.40
C ASP A 117 6.44 -22.49 1.16
N LEU A 118 5.55 -21.75 0.49
CA LEU A 118 4.27 -21.34 1.08
C LEU A 118 3.36 -22.55 1.35
N GLU A 119 3.25 -23.50 0.42
CA GLU A 119 2.47 -24.73 0.66
C GLU A 119 3.07 -25.55 1.80
N HIS A 120 4.40 -25.69 1.84
CA HIS A 120 5.08 -26.37 2.95
C HIS A 120 4.79 -25.70 4.29
N LEU A 121 4.83 -24.37 4.35
CA LEU A 121 4.48 -23.61 5.55
C LEU A 121 3.03 -23.84 5.97
N LEU A 122 2.08 -23.78 5.03
CA LEU A 122 0.65 -24.03 5.29
C LEU A 122 0.39 -25.45 5.78
N THR A 123 1.14 -26.44 5.28
CA THR A 123 1.03 -27.84 5.70
C THR A 123 1.63 -28.07 7.09
N THR A 124 2.81 -27.53 7.38
CA THR A 124 3.65 -28.00 8.51
C THR A 124 3.72 -27.05 9.69
N HIS A 125 3.53 -25.75 9.50
CA HIS A 125 3.63 -24.78 10.59
C HIS A 125 2.40 -24.87 11.51
N PRO A 126 2.54 -24.87 12.84
CA PRO A 126 1.41 -25.00 13.77
C PRO A 126 0.28 -23.98 13.55
N LEU A 127 0.63 -22.70 13.33
CA LEU A 127 -0.32 -21.61 13.05
C LEU A 127 -1.41 -21.50 14.14
N ASP A 128 -1.02 -21.69 15.39
CA ASP A 128 -1.85 -21.66 16.61
C ASP A 128 -1.41 -20.58 17.62
N ASP A 129 -0.27 -19.92 17.38
CA ASP A 129 0.19 -18.79 18.18
C ASP A 129 -0.82 -17.62 18.14
N THR A 130 -1.35 -17.27 19.31
CA THR A 130 -2.42 -16.26 19.42
C THR A 130 -1.94 -14.88 18.96
N ALA A 131 -0.70 -14.50 19.28
CA ALA A 131 -0.18 -13.19 18.88
C ALA A 131 -0.02 -13.07 17.36
N LEU A 132 0.44 -14.13 16.68
CA LEU A 132 0.51 -14.21 15.23
C LEU A 132 -0.89 -14.14 14.59
N LEU A 133 -1.86 -14.86 15.13
CA LEU A 133 -3.24 -14.85 14.61
C LEU A 133 -3.92 -13.49 14.83
N ASP A 134 -3.66 -12.82 15.95
CA ASP A 134 -4.14 -11.46 16.21
C ASP A 134 -3.50 -10.44 15.27
N ARG A 135 -2.19 -10.55 15.00
CA ARG A 135 -1.52 -9.76 13.95
C ARG A 135 -2.17 -9.98 12.59
N ALA A 136 -2.48 -11.22 12.22
CA ALA A 136 -3.13 -11.53 10.95
C ALA A 136 -4.55 -10.94 10.86
N ARG A 137 -5.36 -11.04 11.92
CA ARG A 137 -6.70 -10.42 11.98
C ARG A 137 -6.63 -8.90 11.89
N ALA A 138 -5.70 -8.28 12.62
CA ALA A 138 -5.48 -6.84 12.57
C ALA A 138 -5.04 -6.38 11.17
N ALA A 139 -4.15 -7.14 10.51
CA ALA A 139 -3.74 -6.86 9.14
C ALA A 139 -4.92 -6.95 8.15
N ILE A 140 -5.77 -7.97 8.24
CA ILE A 140 -6.99 -8.09 7.42
C ILE A 140 -7.90 -6.87 7.63
N GLY A 141 -8.17 -6.51 8.89
CA GLY A 141 -9.01 -5.36 9.23
C GLY A 141 -8.47 -4.04 8.65
N ARG A 142 -7.15 -3.85 8.75
CA ARG A 142 -6.45 -2.68 8.23
C ARG A 142 -6.49 -2.62 6.69
N ILE A 143 -6.24 -3.74 6.01
CA ILE A 143 -6.34 -3.87 4.55
C ILE A 143 -7.76 -3.53 4.08
N ARG A 144 -8.79 -4.05 4.76
CA ARG A 144 -10.20 -3.74 4.44
C ARG A 144 -10.51 -2.26 4.65
N ALA A 145 -10.20 -1.70 5.82
CA ALA A 145 -10.52 -0.32 6.17
C ALA A 145 -9.90 0.71 5.22
N GLN A 146 -8.72 0.42 4.68
CA GLN A 146 -8.00 1.32 3.77
C GLN A 146 -8.20 0.99 2.29
N HIS A 147 -9.02 -0.02 1.98
CA HIS A 147 -9.24 -0.58 0.65
C HIS A 147 -7.90 -0.92 -0.04
N LEU A 148 -7.07 -1.71 0.63
CA LEU A 148 -5.76 -2.15 0.12
C LEU A 148 -5.87 -3.51 -0.58
N GLY A 149 -4.94 -3.82 -1.48
CA GLY A 149 -4.85 -5.11 -2.17
C GLY A 149 -3.51 -5.22 -2.86
N LYS A 150 -3.37 -6.09 -3.87
CA LYS A 150 -2.13 -6.12 -4.66
C LYS A 150 -1.81 -4.77 -5.30
N TYR A 151 -2.85 -4.14 -5.85
CA TYR A 151 -2.83 -2.82 -6.47
C TYR A 151 -3.94 -1.95 -5.91
N THR A 152 -3.67 -0.67 -5.71
CA THR A 152 -4.56 0.26 -4.99
C THR A 152 -4.84 1.56 -5.75
N GLY A 153 -4.47 1.60 -7.03
CA GLY A 153 -4.65 2.74 -7.95
C GLY A 153 -6.10 2.93 -8.41
N PHE A 154 -7.03 3.09 -7.48
CA PHE A 154 -8.44 3.38 -7.72
C PHE A 154 -8.97 4.39 -6.68
N ASP A 155 -10.10 5.02 -7.01
CA ASP A 155 -10.86 5.83 -6.05
C ASP A 155 -11.88 4.93 -5.32
N PRO A 156 -11.81 4.79 -3.98
CA PRO A 156 -12.80 4.04 -3.20
C PRO A 156 -14.24 4.56 -3.37
N ALA A 157 -14.42 5.83 -3.74
CA ALA A 157 -15.74 6.40 -4.01
C ALA A 157 -16.29 6.07 -5.41
N THR A 158 -15.53 5.34 -6.25
CA THR A 158 -16.02 4.90 -7.56
C THR A 158 -17.20 3.95 -7.35
N PRO A 159 -18.37 4.23 -7.96
CA PRO A 159 -19.54 3.37 -7.79
C PRO A 159 -19.27 1.93 -8.20
N VAL A 160 -19.76 1.00 -7.39
CA VAL A 160 -19.84 -0.42 -7.71
C VAL A 160 -21.30 -0.77 -8.06
N PRO A 161 -21.56 -1.89 -8.77
CA PRO A 161 -22.92 -2.36 -8.98
C PRO A 161 -23.68 -2.48 -7.66
N ALA A 162 -25.00 -2.20 -7.68
CA ALA A 162 -25.85 -2.42 -6.51
C ALA A 162 -25.69 -3.87 -6.00
N PRO A 163 -25.70 -4.15 -4.69
CA PRO A 163 -25.47 -5.48 -4.14
C PRO A 163 -26.42 -6.58 -4.68
N GLY A 164 -26.09 -7.85 -4.43
CA GLY A 164 -26.90 -9.00 -4.84
C GLY A 164 -26.51 -9.57 -6.22
N TYR A 165 -25.23 -9.53 -6.58
CA TYR A 165 -24.70 -10.09 -7.84
C TYR A 165 -23.68 -11.19 -7.59
N VAL A 166 -23.47 -12.02 -8.60
CA VAL A 166 -22.37 -12.99 -8.66
C VAL A 166 -21.18 -12.32 -9.32
N LEU A 167 -20.00 -12.46 -8.72
CA LEU A 167 -18.76 -11.91 -9.24
C LEU A 167 -17.92 -12.98 -9.92
N VAL A 168 -17.61 -12.80 -11.19
CA VAL A 168 -16.69 -13.64 -11.97
C VAL A 168 -15.41 -12.85 -12.21
N ILE A 169 -14.27 -13.39 -11.77
CA ILE A 169 -12.99 -12.68 -11.82
C ILE A 169 -12.24 -13.06 -13.10
N ASP A 170 -12.01 -12.07 -13.97
CA ASP A 170 -11.13 -12.22 -15.14
C ASP A 170 -9.64 -12.18 -14.74
N GLN A 171 -8.79 -12.71 -15.60
CA GLN A 171 -7.33 -12.61 -15.49
C GLN A 171 -6.73 -12.21 -16.84
N SER A 172 -5.52 -11.68 -16.83
CA SER A 172 -4.85 -11.34 -18.09
C SER A 172 -4.37 -12.61 -18.80
N ARG A 173 -4.51 -12.70 -20.13
CA ARG A 173 -4.04 -13.85 -20.93
C ARG A 173 -2.53 -14.03 -20.78
N GLY A 174 -2.08 -15.28 -20.76
CA GLY A 174 -0.67 -15.65 -20.54
C GLY A 174 -0.19 -15.43 -19.10
N ASP A 175 -1.13 -15.35 -18.13
CA ASP A 175 -0.77 -15.37 -16.72
C ASP A 175 -0.21 -16.76 -16.35
N ALA A 176 0.97 -16.79 -15.73
CA ALA A 176 1.63 -18.03 -15.36
C ALA A 176 0.80 -18.87 -14.36
N SER A 177 -0.02 -18.23 -13.51
CA SER A 177 -0.90 -18.93 -12.57
C SER A 177 -2.03 -19.71 -13.26
N VAL A 178 -2.54 -19.17 -14.38
CA VAL A 178 -3.56 -19.83 -15.21
C VAL A 178 -2.94 -21.05 -15.89
N THR A 179 -1.79 -20.86 -16.55
CA THR A 179 -1.09 -21.96 -17.23
C THR A 179 -0.66 -23.06 -16.25
N ALA A 180 -0.12 -22.70 -15.08
CA ALA A 180 0.30 -23.68 -14.08
C ALA A 180 -0.88 -24.46 -13.48
N SER A 181 -2.07 -23.87 -13.43
CA SER A 181 -3.31 -24.55 -13.02
C SER A 181 -3.86 -25.50 -14.10
N GLY A 182 -3.21 -25.66 -15.25
CA GLY A 182 -3.76 -26.39 -16.39
C GLY A 182 -5.10 -25.81 -16.84
N ALA A 183 -5.22 -24.49 -16.82
CA ALA A 183 -6.40 -23.75 -17.23
C ALA A 183 -6.11 -22.92 -18.50
N ASP A 184 -7.16 -22.62 -19.24
CA ASP A 184 -7.13 -21.97 -20.54
C ASP A 184 -8.41 -21.16 -20.80
N ALA A 185 -8.60 -20.67 -22.03
CA ALA A 185 -9.78 -19.89 -22.39
C ALA A 185 -11.10 -20.68 -22.28
N ASP A 186 -11.08 -21.99 -22.48
CA ASP A 186 -12.25 -22.86 -22.28
C ASP A 186 -12.63 -22.88 -20.80
N THR A 187 -11.65 -22.97 -19.90
CA THR A 187 -11.88 -22.92 -18.45
C THR A 187 -12.59 -21.62 -18.02
N PHE A 188 -12.22 -20.47 -18.60
CA PHE A 188 -12.92 -19.20 -18.31
C PHE A 188 -14.36 -19.19 -18.85
N ARG A 189 -14.59 -19.77 -20.03
CA ARG A 189 -15.95 -19.89 -20.59
C ARG A 189 -16.82 -20.81 -19.74
N GLU A 190 -16.28 -21.94 -19.31
CA GLU A 190 -16.93 -22.87 -18.38
C GLU A 190 -17.25 -22.18 -17.04
N MET A 191 -16.29 -21.48 -16.44
CA MET A 191 -16.50 -20.74 -15.19
C MET A 191 -17.65 -19.74 -15.29
N LEU A 192 -17.75 -18.99 -16.39
CA LEU A 192 -18.84 -18.03 -16.59
C LEU A 192 -20.19 -18.74 -16.76
N ALA A 193 -20.23 -19.81 -17.55
CA ALA A 193 -21.45 -20.60 -17.73
C ALA A 193 -21.92 -21.22 -16.41
N MET A 194 -21.01 -21.79 -15.63
CA MET A 194 -21.30 -22.37 -14.31
C MET A 194 -21.82 -21.31 -13.33
N ALA A 195 -21.20 -20.11 -13.31
CA ALA A 195 -21.69 -19.01 -12.47
C ALA A 195 -23.15 -18.63 -12.80
N GLN A 196 -23.54 -18.67 -14.08
CA GLN A 196 -24.90 -18.41 -14.54
C GLN A 196 -25.88 -19.55 -14.19
N ILE A 197 -25.44 -20.81 -14.35
CA ILE A 197 -26.25 -22.00 -14.10
C ILE A 197 -26.51 -22.17 -12.59
N GLU A 198 -25.46 -22.04 -11.76
CA GLU A 198 -25.55 -22.25 -10.31
C GLU A 198 -26.31 -21.12 -9.59
N ASN A 199 -26.49 -19.95 -10.22
CA ASN A 199 -27.13 -18.78 -9.63
C ASN A 199 -28.24 -18.21 -10.53
N PRO A 200 -29.32 -18.96 -10.78
CA PRO A 200 -30.41 -18.53 -11.65
C PRO A 200 -31.04 -17.24 -11.12
N GLY A 201 -31.23 -16.25 -12.00
CA GLY A 201 -31.84 -14.96 -11.66
C GLY A 201 -30.90 -13.94 -10.99
N ALA A 202 -29.68 -14.34 -10.60
CA ALA A 202 -28.68 -13.38 -10.13
C ALA A 202 -28.03 -12.65 -11.30
N ARG A 203 -27.71 -11.36 -11.12
CA ARG A 203 -26.87 -10.63 -12.08
C ARG A 203 -25.44 -11.15 -11.99
N VAL A 204 -24.83 -11.45 -13.12
CA VAL A 204 -23.41 -11.85 -13.19
C VAL A 204 -22.56 -10.66 -13.63
N ILE A 205 -21.59 -10.30 -12.81
CA ILE A 205 -20.61 -9.25 -13.08
C ILE A 205 -19.26 -9.89 -13.34
N VAL A 206 -18.69 -9.63 -14.51
CA VAL A 206 -17.32 -10.04 -14.85
C VAL A 206 -16.38 -8.89 -14.55
N LYS A 207 -15.45 -9.05 -13.60
CA LYS A 207 -14.47 -8.02 -13.26
C LYS A 207 -13.20 -8.18 -14.10
N ALA A 208 -12.94 -7.22 -14.99
CA ALA A 208 -11.71 -7.18 -15.78
C ALA A 208 -10.46 -7.00 -14.89
N HIS A 209 -9.34 -7.61 -15.28
CA HIS A 209 -8.07 -7.43 -14.58
C HIS A 209 -7.53 -5.99 -14.73
N PRO A 210 -6.89 -5.38 -13.71
CA PRO A 210 -6.37 -4.01 -13.81
C PRO A 210 -5.38 -3.77 -14.96
N GLU A 211 -4.54 -4.75 -15.29
CA GLU A 211 -3.65 -4.62 -16.47
C GLU A 211 -4.43 -4.58 -17.78
N THR A 212 -5.58 -5.25 -17.85
CA THR A 212 -6.47 -5.26 -19.01
C THR A 212 -7.21 -3.94 -19.14
N ALA A 213 -7.73 -3.40 -18.02
CA ALA A 213 -8.34 -2.07 -17.99
C ALA A 213 -7.37 -0.95 -18.41
N LEU A 214 -6.06 -1.16 -18.22
CA LEU A 214 -5.00 -0.24 -18.64
C LEU A 214 -4.46 -0.52 -20.06
N GLY A 215 -5.02 -1.50 -20.79
CA GLY A 215 -4.55 -1.87 -22.13
C GLY A 215 -3.16 -2.51 -22.17
N LEU A 216 -2.63 -2.98 -21.03
CA LEU A 216 -1.28 -3.55 -20.94
C LEU A 216 -1.26 -5.01 -21.39
N ARG A 217 -2.33 -5.76 -21.10
CA ARG A 217 -2.52 -7.17 -21.50
C ARG A 217 -3.99 -7.49 -21.73
N PRO A 218 -4.34 -8.27 -22.77
CA PRO A 218 -5.73 -8.68 -22.99
C PRO A 218 -6.23 -9.60 -21.85
N GLY A 219 -7.53 -9.53 -21.54
CA GLY A 219 -8.23 -10.43 -20.61
C GLY A 219 -8.78 -11.67 -21.32
N HIS A 220 -9.35 -12.63 -20.58
CA HIS A 220 -9.97 -13.82 -21.19
C HIS A 220 -11.37 -13.53 -21.75
N TYR A 221 -12.08 -12.55 -21.19
CA TYR A 221 -13.40 -12.12 -21.66
C TYR A 221 -13.36 -10.88 -22.57
N VAL A 222 -14.47 -10.59 -23.26
CA VAL A 222 -14.57 -9.45 -24.18
C VAL A 222 -14.79 -8.15 -23.38
N PRO A 223 -14.03 -7.06 -23.63
CA PRO A 223 -14.05 -5.83 -22.81
C PRO A 223 -15.39 -5.10 -22.66
N ASP A 224 -16.35 -5.34 -23.57
CA ASP A 224 -17.63 -4.63 -23.64
C ASP A 224 -18.85 -5.57 -23.63
N GLN A 225 -18.67 -6.83 -23.24
CA GLN A 225 -19.80 -7.75 -23.10
C GLN A 225 -20.74 -7.32 -21.96
N PRO A 226 -22.05 -7.63 -22.03
CA PRO A 226 -22.97 -7.39 -20.93
C PRO A 226 -22.46 -7.95 -19.60
N GLY A 227 -22.53 -7.15 -18.54
CA GLY A 227 -22.02 -7.51 -17.21
C GLY A 227 -20.52 -7.29 -17.00
N MET A 228 -19.77 -6.78 -17.97
CA MET A 228 -18.36 -6.45 -17.80
C MET A 228 -18.16 -5.20 -16.94
N LEU A 229 -17.25 -5.29 -15.96
CA LEU A 229 -16.81 -4.19 -15.10
C LEU A 229 -15.31 -3.91 -15.30
N SER A 230 -15.03 -3.01 -16.24
CA SER A 230 -13.66 -2.57 -16.58
C SER A 230 -13.13 -1.46 -15.67
N ALA A 231 -14.02 -0.72 -14.99
CA ALA A 231 -13.62 0.39 -14.13
C ALA A 231 -12.68 -0.05 -12.98
N PRO A 232 -11.68 0.78 -12.63
CA PRO A 232 -10.84 0.57 -11.45
C PRO A 232 -11.65 0.92 -10.20
N VAL A 233 -12.35 -0.06 -9.65
CA VAL A 233 -13.13 0.04 -8.41
C VAL A 233 -12.40 -0.62 -7.25
N SER A 234 -12.82 -0.32 -6.02
CA SER A 234 -12.37 -1.03 -4.84
C SER A 234 -12.74 -2.52 -4.89
N PRO A 235 -11.77 -3.46 -4.79
CA PRO A 235 -12.05 -4.88 -4.62
C PRO A 235 -12.94 -5.18 -3.40
N TRP A 236 -12.73 -4.48 -2.28
CA TRP A 236 -13.50 -4.69 -1.04
C TRP A 236 -14.98 -4.33 -1.19
N ALA A 237 -15.29 -3.10 -1.63
CA ALA A 237 -16.66 -2.69 -1.94
C ALA A 237 -17.35 -3.61 -2.98
N LEU A 238 -16.60 -4.12 -3.97
CA LEU A 238 -17.12 -5.07 -4.94
C LEU A 238 -17.42 -6.44 -4.31
N LEU A 239 -16.53 -6.95 -3.46
CA LEU A 239 -16.73 -8.21 -2.76
C LEU A 239 -17.87 -8.11 -1.73
N GLU A 240 -18.05 -6.98 -1.06
CA GLU A 240 -19.14 -6.75 -0.10
C GLU A 240 -20.53 -6.82 -0.77
N GLY A 241 -20.64 -6.38 -2.03
CA GLY A 241 -21.89 -6.46 -2.78
C GLY A 241 -22.16 -7.82 -3.44
N ALA A 242 -21.17 -8.70 -3.51
CA ALA A 242 -21.29 -10.00 -4.17
C ALA A 242 -21.94 -11.04 -3.25
N VAL A 243 -22.74 -11.94 -3.82
CA VAL A 243 -23.32 -13.10 -3.11
C VAL A 243 -22.52 -14.38 -3.33
N ALA A 244 -21.78 -14.46 -4.45
CA ALA A 244 -20.87 -15.54 -4.77
C ALA A 244 -19.69 -15.01 -5.61
N VAL A 245 -18.54 -15.69 -5.52
CA VAL A 245 -17.31 -15.30 -6.22
C VAL A 245 -16.71 -16.49 -6.94
N TYR A 246 -16.44 -16.33 -8.24
CA TYR A 246 -15.88 -17.33 -9.14
C TYR A 246 -14.52 -16.87 -9.64
N THR A 247 -13.54 -17.77 -9.61
CA THR A 247 -12.20 -17.47 -10.10
C THR A 247 -11.48 -18.72 -10.63
N VAL A 248 -10.55 -18.54 -11.56
CA VAL A 248 -9.64 -19.61 -11.96
C VAL A 248 -8.48 -19.70 -10.97
N SER A 249 -7.58 -18.71 -10.96
CA SER A 249 -6.39 -18.71 -10.11
C SER A 249 -6.00 -17.30 -9.62
N SER A 250 -6.90 -16.32 -9.76
CA SER A 250 -6.60 -14.93 -9.46
C SER A 250 -6.28 -14.75 -7.99
N GLN A 251 -5.33 -13.88 -7.67
CA GLN A 251 -5.08 -13.47 -6.29
C GLN A 251 -6.33 -12.82 -5.65
N MET A 252 -7.23 -12.24 -6.46
CA MET A 252 -8.46 -11.67 -5.94
C MET A 252 -9.40 -12.73 -5.32
N GLY A 253 -9.23 -14.03 -5.65
CA GLY A 253 -9.91 -15.10 -4.91
C GLY A 253 -9.40 -15.27 -3.47
N PHE A 254 -8.10 -15.03 -3.23
CA PHE A 254 -7.57 -14.92 -1.86
C PHE A 254 -8.15 -13.70 -1.14
N GLU A 255 -8.25 -12.55 -1.82
CA GLU A 255 -8.89 -11.35 -1.26
C GLU A 255 -10.37 -11.60 -0.92
N ALA A 256 -11.08 -12.41 -1.73
CA ALA A 256 -12.45 -12.84 -1.44
C ALA A 256 -12.53 -13.65 -0.14
N ILE A 257 -11.60 -14.57 0.11
CA ILE A 257 -11.51 -15.31 1.37
C ILE A 257 -11.31 -14.35 2.55
N LEU A 258 -10.44 -13.34 2.41
CA LEU A 258 -10.23 -12.34 3.46
C LEU A 258 -11.49 -11.50 3.71
N ALA A 259 -12.28 -11.21 2.67
CA ALA A 259 -13.58 -10.56 2.76
C ALA A 259 -14.69 -11.45 3.35
N GLY A 260 -14.43 -12.75 3.54
CA GLY A 260 -15.38 -13.70 4.14
C GLY A 260 -16.15 -14.55 3.15
N HIS A 261 -15.83 -14.48 1.86
CA HIS A 261 -16.37 -15.39 0.85
C HIS A 261 -15.71 -16.77 0.92
N ARG A 262 -16.42 -17.76 0.41
CA ARG A 262 -15.88 -19.07 0.06
C ARG A 262 -15.93 -19.20 -1.47
N PRO A 263 -14.89 -18.77 -2.21
CA PRO A 263 -14.98 -18.67 -3.66
C PRO A 263 -15.00 -20.06 -4.33
N ARG A 264 -15.70 -20.15 -5.47
CA ARG A 264 -15.70 -21.29 -6.40
C ARG A 264 -14.47 -21.19 -7.31
N VAL A 265 -13.58 -22.18 -7.24
CA VAL A 265 -12.24 -22.10 -7.86
C VAL A 265 -12.07 -23.14 -8.96
N PHE A 266 -11.77 -22.67 -10.19
CA PHE A 266 -11.63 -23.52 -11.39
C PHE A 266 -10.17 -23.92 -11.70
N GLY A 267 -9.19 -23.24 -11.11
CA GLY A 267 -7.77 -23.59 -11.16
C GLY A 267 -7.29 -24.20 -9.83
N GLN A 268 -5.98 -24.13 -9.59
CA GLN A 268 -5.35 -24.65 -8.37
C GLN A 268 -4.40 -23.61 -7.73
N PRO A 269 -4.88 -22.38 -7.43
CA PRO A 269 -4.07 -21.34 -6.80
C PRO A 269 -3.60 -21.74 -5.39
N PHE A 270 -2.64 -20.99 -4.84
CA PHE A 270 -2.03 -21.29 -3.53
C PHE A 270 -3.03 -21.42 -2.37
N TYR A 271 -4.18 -20.76 -2.46
CA TYR A 271 -5.22 -20.71 -1.43
C TYR A 271 -6.32 -21.78 -1.59
N ALA A 272 -6.31 -22.56 -2.67
CA ALA A 272 -7.23 -23.68 -2.88
C ALA A 272 -6.79 -24.91 -2.07
N GLY A 273 -7.74 -25.77 -1.67
CA GLY A 273 -7.47 -27.02 -0.96
C GLY A 273 -7.35 -26.92 0.57
N TRP A 274 -7.55 -25.73 1.16
CA TRP A 274 -7.41 -25.54 2.62
C TRP A 274 -8.75 -25.45 3.37
N GLY A 275 -9.85 -25.86 2.74
CA GLY A 275 -11.20 -25.79 3.31
C GLY A 275 -11.85 -24.40 3.31
N LEU A 276 -11.25 -23.41 2.64
CA LEU A 276 -11.74 -22.02 2.54
C LEU A 276 -12.31 -21.69 1.15
N THR A 277 -12.40 -22.68 0.27
CA THR A 277 -12.83 -22.56 -1.13
C THR A 277 -13.77 -23.72 -1.50
N GLU A 278 -14.38 -23.62 -2.67
CA GLU A 278 -15.10 -24.70 -3.35
C GLU A 278 -14.34 -25.05 -4.64
N ASP A 279 -13.43 -26.02 -4.53
CA ASP A 279 -12.47 -26.33 -5.59
C ASP A 279 -13.08 -27.26 -6.64
N GLN A 280 -13.00 -26.88 -7.93
CA GLN A 280 -13.39 -27.72 -9.06
C GLN A 280 -12.42 -28.88 -9.27
N ARG A 281 -11.13 -28.63 -9.01
CA ARG A 281 -10.04 -29.61 -9.16
C ARG A 281 -9.20 -29.60 -7.88
N PRO A 282 -9.65 -30.24 -6.79
CA PRO A 282 -8.91 -30.26 -5.53
C PRO A 282 -7.54 -30.94 -5.71
N LEU A 283 -6.61 -30.63 -4.80
CA LEU A 283 -5.28 -31.24 -4.75
C LEU A 283 -5.22 -32.23 -3.59
N ASP A 284 -5.02 -33.52 -3.89
CA ASP A 284 -5.04 -34.61 -2.89
C ASP A 284 -4.06 -34.39 -1.73
N ARG A 285 -2.92 -33.75 -1.99
CA ARG A 285 -1.89 -33.47 -0.96
C ARG A 285 -2.24 -32.32 -0.01
N ARG A 286 -3.27 -31.52 -0.30
CA ARG A 286 -3.74 -30.43 0.57
C ARG A 286 -4.96 -30.90 1.35
N THR A 287 -4.74 -31.49 2.52
CA THR A 287 -5.79 -32.10 3.35
C THR A 287 -6.11 -31.28 4.62
N ARG A 288 -5.21 -30.38 5.01
CA ARG A 288 -5.36 -29.56 6.22
C ARG A 288 -6.45 -28.50 6.02
N ARG A 289 -7.33 -28.34 7.01
CA ARG A 289 -8.29 -27.24 7.07
C ARG A 289 -7.72 -26.05 7.84
N LEU A 290 -7.76 -24.87 7.24
CA LEU A 290 -7.24 -23.63 7.81
C LEU A 290 -8.37 -22.63 8.08
N THR A 291 -8.16 -21.75 9.04
CA THR A 291 -8.95 -20.54 9.20
C THR A 291 -8.42 -19.41 8.33
N ARG A 292 -9.25 -18.39 8.08
CA ARG A 292 -8.84 -17.17 7.35
C ARG A 292 -7.61 -16.50 7.95
N ALA A 293 -7.54 -16.44 9.29
CA ALA A 293 -6.39 -15.85 10.00
C ALA A 293 -5.12 -16.68 9.81
N GLN A 294 -5.21 -18.02 9.80
CA GLN A 294 -4.06 -18.89 9.56
C GLN A 294 -3.51 -18.76 8.14
N LEU A 295 -4.40 -18.76 7.13
CA LEU A 295 -4.00 -18.55 5.74
C LEU A 295 -3.34 -17.17 5.57
N ALA A 296 -3.90 -16.12 6.17
CA ALA A 296 -3.33 -14.77 6.14
C ALA A 296 -1.99 -14.68 6.87
N ALA A 297 -1.84 -15.33 8.03
CA ALA A 297 -0.57 -15.37 8.76
C ALA A 297 0.55 -15.97 7.90
N ALA A 298 0.29 -17.11 7.27
CA ALA A 298 1.27 -17.73 6.37
C ALA A 298 1.55 -16.87 5.13
N ALA A 299 0.51 -16.44 4.43
CA ALA A 299 0.63 -15.76 3.15
C ALA A 299 1.16 -14.32 3.26
N LEU A 300 0.80 -13.58 4.31
CA LEU A 300 1.11 -12.15 4.44
C LEU A 300 2.22 -11.85 5.46
N ILE A 301 2.41 -12.68 6.49
CA ILE A 301 3.38 -12.40 7.56
C ILE A 301 4.63 -13.26 7.38
N LEU A 302 4.47 -14.58 7.28
CA LEU A 302 5.58 -15.52 7.40
C LEU A 302 6.32 -15.77 6.07
N ALA A 303 5.60 -15.95 4.97
CA ALA A 303 6.21 -16.31 3.69
C ALA A 303 6.90 -15.14 2.96
N PRO A 304 6.35 -13.90 2.93
CA PRO A 304 6.98 -12.80 2.20
C PRO A 304 8.18 -12.19 2.94
N THR A 305 9.17 -11.77 2.16
CA THR A 305 10.22 -10.86 2.61
C THR A 305 9.80 -9.42 2.33
N TRP A 306 9.43 -8.67 3.38
CA TRP A 306 8.98 -7.28 3.26
C TRP A 306 10.14 -6.29 3.32
N TYR A 307 9.96 -5.13 2.68
CA TYR A 307 10.97 -4.09 2.55
C TYR A 307 10.41 -2.69 2.80
N ASP A 308 11.12 -1.94 3.64
CA ASP A 308 10.85 -0.53 3.91
C ASP A 308 11.75 0.35 3.00
N PRO A 309 11.20 0.96 1.93
CA PRO A 309 11.97 1.77 1.01
C PRO A 309 12.47 3.09 1.61
N PHE A 310 11.95 3.53 2.77
CA PHE A 310 12.34 4.80 3.40
C PHE A 310 13.47 4.64 4.40
N ARG A 311 13.58 3.46 5.03
CA ARG A 311 14.69 3.12 5.95
C ARG A 311 15.71 2.17 5.34
N ASP A 312 15.46 1.72 4.12
CA ASP A 312 16.32 0.81 3.36
C ASP A 312 16.72 -0.45 4.14
N ARG A 313 15.69 -1.14 4.65
CA ARG A 313 15.84 -2.36 5.46
C ARG A 313 14.72 -3.34 5.18
N LEU A 314 14.96 -4.62 5.48
CA LEU A 314 13.86 -5.57 5.63
C LEU A 314 12.99 -5.15 6.82
N CYS A 315 11.69 -5.42 6.73
CA CYS A 315 10.72 -5.02 7.74
C CYS A 315 9.64 -6.09 7.94
N GLU A 316 8.72 -5.81 8.85
CA GLU A 316 7.53 -6.63 9.07
C GLU A 316 6.37 -6.15 8.17
N LEU A 317 5.32 -6.98 8.06
CA LEU A 317 4.11 -6.65 7.29
C LEU A 317 3.51 -5.29 7.70
N GLU A 318 3.52 -4.95 8.98
CA GLU A 318 2.92 -3.73 9.51
C GLU A 318 3.59 -2.46 8.98
N ASP A 319 4.91 -2.51 8.77
CA ASP A 319 5.69 -1.44 8.15
C ASP A 319 5.35 -1.34 6.66
N ALA A 320 5.31 -2.46 5.94
CA ALA A 320 4.94 -2.50 4.51
C ALA A 320 3.52 -1.96 4.27
N LEU A 321 2.56 -2.32 5.13
CA LEU A 321 1.21 -1.76 5.11
C LEU A 321 1.21 -0.25 5.36
N ALA A 322 2.03 0.26 6.28
CA ALA A 322 2.12 1.71 6.54
C ALA A 322 2.65 2.48 5.34
N VAL A 323 3.61 1.89 4.62
CA VAL A 323 4.12 2.42 3.35
C VAL A 323 3.01 2.43 2.29
N LEU A 324 2.34 1.29 2.09
CA LEU A 324 1.31 1.18 1.07
C LEU A 324 0.16 2.15 1.32
N GLU A 325 -0.32 2.27 2.56
CA GLU A 325 -1.36 3.24 2.93
C GLU A 325 -0.96 4.67 2.63
N ALA A 326 0.27 5.06 2.98
CA ALA A 326 0.76 6.41 2.73
C ALA A 326 0.87 6.70 1.23
N GLU A 327 1.43 5.77 0.45
CA GLU A 327 1.54 5.88 -1.01
C GLU A 327 0.16 5.91 -1.68
N THR A 328 -0.77 5.04 -1.24
CA THR A 328 -2.14 4.99 -1.74
C THR A 328 -2.89 6.28 -1.46
N ARG A 329 -2.83 6.80 -0.23
CA ARG A 329 -3.47 8.07 0.13
C ARG A 329 -2.92 9.21 -0.72
N ALA A 330 -1.59 9.35 -0.79
CA ALA A 330 -0.94 10.41 -1.56
C ALA A 330 -1.34 10.33 -3.05
N TRP A 331 -1.32 9.13 -3.64
CA TRP A 331 -1.76 8.94 -5.01
C TRP A 331 -3.24 9.31 -5.19
N ARG A 332 -4.13 8.90 -4.28
CA ARG A 332 -5.56 9.24 -4.33
C ARG A 332 -5.78 10.75 -4.30
N GLU A 333 -5.07 11.47 -3.45
CA GLU A 333 -5.15 12.93 -3.33
C GLU A 333 -4.60 13.66 -4.57
N ASP A 334 -3.54 13.13 -5.18
CA ASP A 334 -2.77 13.79 -6.24
C ASP A 334 -3.11 13.34 -7.66
N ARG A 335 -3.84 12.22 -7.86
CA ARG A 335 -4.01 11.58 -9.18
C ARG A 335 -4.62 12.49 -10.27
N LEU A 336 -5.51 13.40 -9.87
CA LEU A 336 -6.12 14.36 -10.81
C LEU A 336 -5.11 15.45 -11.22
N GLY A 337 -4.10 15.66 -10.39
CA GLY A 337 -3.11 16.73 -10.51
C GLY A 337 -3.61 18.03 -9.91
N TRP A 338 -2.67 18.95 -9.69
CA TRP A 338 -2.92 20.19 -8.99
C TRP A 338 -2.65 21.43 -9.84
N VAL A 339 -3.39 22.50 -9.53
CA VAL A 339 -3.11 23.88 -9.91
C VAL A 339 -3.00 24.72 -8.63
N ALA A 340 -1.83 25.31 -8.40
CA ALA A 340 -1.50 26.07 -7.20
C ALA A 340 -1.50 27.58 -7.50
N GLY A 341 -2.33 28.34 -6.79
CA GLY A 341 -2.40 29.81 -6.83
C GLY A 341 -1.67 30.48 -5.67
N GLY A 342 -1.25 31.74 -5.84
CA GLY A 342 -0.69 32.54 -4.73
C GLY A 342 0.64 32.05 -4.17
N MET A 343 1.38 31.22 -4.93
CA MET A 343 2.63 30.61 -4.46
C MET A 343 3.84 31.49 -4.79
N ARG A 344 4.52 31.98 -3.74
CA ARG A 344 5.85 32.61 -3.86
C ARG A 344 6.80 31.67 -4.61
N MET A 345 7.64 32.24 -5.48
CA MET A 345 8.50 31.47 -6.40
C MET A 345 9.34 30.40 -5.70
N TRP A 346 9.97 30.75 -4.57
CA TRP A 346 10.80 29.84 -3.78
C TRP A 346 10.02 28.67 -3.15
N LYS A 347 8.71 28.79 -2.93
CA LYS A 347 7.86 27.68 -2.42
C LYS A 347 7.53 26.66 -3.51
N ARG A 348 7.56 27.05 -4.78
CA ARG A 348 7.09 26.22 -5.91
C ARG A 348 7.86 24.92 -6.05
N GLY A 349 9.18 24.94 -5.86
CA GLY A 349 10.01 23.73 -5.92
C GLY A 349 9.65 22.71 -4.84
N THR A 350 9.35 23.16 -3.62
CA THR A 350 8.87 22.30 -2.54
C THR A 350 7.47 21.75 -2.84
N VAL A 351 6.52 22.61 -3.22
CA VAL A 351 5.16 22.19 -3.59
C VAL A 351 5.20 21.15 -4.73
N GLN A 352 6.06 21.35 -5.72
CA GLN A 352 6.27 20.41 -6.81
C GLN A 352 6.82 19.06 -6.34
N ARG A 353 7.66 19.01 -5.30
CA ARG A 353 8.15 17.75 -4.71
C ARG A 353 7.07 17.01 -3.92
N PHE A 354 6.21 17.73 -3.19
CA PHE A 354 5.12 17.12 -2.43
C PHE A 354 4.01 16.56 -3.33
N PHE A 355 3.54 17.34 -4.30
CA PHE A 355 2.30 17.03 -5.02
C PHE A 355 2.50 16.71 -6.51
N GLY A 356 3.74 16.80 -6.99
CA GLY A 356 4.07 16.65 -8.41
C GLY A 356 4.36 15.21 -8.85
N GLY A 357 4.25 14.23 -7.94
CA GLY A 357 4.68 12.84 -8.16
C GLY A 357 3.89 12.10 -9.23
N VAL A 358 2.56 12.35 -9.32
CA VAL A 358 1.71 11.72 -10.34
C VAL A 358 1.60 12.60 -11.59
N ARG A 359 1.33 13.90 -11.40
CA ARG A 359 1.25 14.90 -12.46
C ARG A 359 1.95 16.17 -11.98
N PRO A 360 2.72 16.86 -12.85
CA PRO A 360 3.37 18.10 -12.45
C PRO A 360 2.35 19.16 -11.98
N VAL A 361 2.66 19.87 -10.90
CA VAL A 361 1.83 20.96 -10.40
C VAL A 361 1.89 22.13 -11.38
N ARG A 362 0.75 22.75 -11.67
CA ARG A 362 0.70 23.98 -12.47
C ARG A 362 0.60 25.17 -11.53
N PHE A 363 1.34 26.23 -11.79
CA PHE A 363 1.34 27.42 -10.94
C PHE A 363 0.61 28.57 -11.62
N LYS A 364 -0.16 29.31 -10.84
CA LYS A 364 -0.91 30.50 -11.24
C LYS A 364 -0.67 31.64 -10.23
N PRO A 365 -0.83 32.91 -10.65
CA PRO A 365 -0.51 34.05 -9.79
C PRO A 365 -1.40 34.11 -8.54
N ASP A 366 -2.69 33.81 -8.67
CA ASP A 366 -3.69 33.97 -7.63
C ASP A 366 -4.64 32.76 -7.54
N ALA A 367 -5.51 32.76 -6.52
CA ALA A 367 -6.48 31.69 -6.27
C ALA A 367 -7.52 31.56 -7.40
N ALA A 368 -8.00 32.68 -7.94
CA ALA A 368 -9.06 32.71 -8.94
C ALA A 368 -8.60 32.08 -10.27
N SER A 369 -7.42 32.48 -10.76
CA SER A 369 -6.81 31.92 -11.97
C SER A 369 -6.36 30.47 -11.80
N ALA A 370 -5.97 30.06 -10.59
CA ALA A 370 -5.74 28.66 -10.26
C ALA A 370 -7.02 27.83 -10.36
N ALA A 371 -8.12 28.28 -9.77
CA ALA A 371 -9.42 27.63 -9.82
C ALA A 371 -9.96 27.52 -11.25
N ALA A 372 -9.90 28.61 -12.03
CA ALA A 372 -10.33 28.63 -13.43
C ALA A 372 -9.55 27.60 -14.27
N ARG A 373 -8.22 27.53 -14.11
CA ARG A 373 -7.39 26.56 -14.83
C ARG A 373 -7.64 25.13 -14.34
N ALA A 374 -7.88 24.94 -13.04
CA ALA A 374 -8.18 23.64 -12.47
C ALA A 374 -9.46 23.06 -13.09
N ALA A 375 -10.54 23.85 -13.13
CA ALA A 375 -11.79 23.49 -13.79
C ALA A 375 -11.59 23.16 -15.27
N ALA A 376 -10.87 24.01 -16.01
CA ALA A 376 -10.61 23.81 -17.44
C ALA A 376 -9.73 22.59 -17.77
N THR A 377 -9.06 21.98 -16.78
CA THR A 377 -8.15 20.83 -17.00
C THR A 377 -8.50 19.60 -16.19
N GLY A 378 -9.65 19.58 -15.52
CA GLY A 378 -10.05 18.48 -14.64
C GLY A 378 -9.07 18.22 -13.50
N ARG A 379 -8.45 19.28 -12.97
CA ARG A 379 -7.48 19.26 -11.87
C ARG A 379 -8.08 19.81 -10.59
N ARG A 380 -7.41 19.58 -9.47
CA ARG A 380 -7.74 20.21 -8.18
C ARG A 380 -7.05 21.57 -8.04
N ALA A 381 -7.71 22.52 -7.40
CA ALA A 381 -7.14 23.83 -7.09
C ALA A 381 -6.60 23.84 -5.65
N MET A 382 -5.41 24.43 -5.47
CA MET A 382 -4.87 24.74 -4.15
C MET A 382 -4.33 26.17 -4.09
N VAL A 383 -4.23 26.72 -2.89
CA VAL A 383 -3.69 28.07 -2.64
C VAL A 383 -2.95 28.10 -1.31
N TRP A 384 -1.88 28.89 -1.19
CA TRP A 384 -1.28 29.13 0.12
C TRP A 384 -2.31 29.84 1.02
N ALA A 385 -2.49 29.40 2.26
CA ALA A 385 -3.59 29.83 3.09
C ALA A 385 -3.64 31.36 3.29
N ALA A 386 -2.48 32.01 3.45
CA ALA A 386 -2.36 33.47 3.54
C ALA A 386 -2.75 34.25 2.25
N ALA A 387 -2.89 33.56 1.11
CA ALA A 387 -3.28 34.13 -0.18
C ALA A 387 -4.67 33.65 -0.65
N ALA A 388 -5.51 33.17 0.28
CA ALA A 388 -6.78 32.53 0.00
C ALA A 388 -7.99 33.49 -0.01
N GLN A 389 -7.79 34.80 -0.06
CA GLN A 389 -8.86 35.81 0.04
C GLN A 389 -9.94 35.61 -1.05
N ASP A 390 -9.51 35.38 -2.30
CA ASP A 390 -10.40 35.19 -3.45
C ASP A 390 -10.60 33.71 -3.82
N ALA A 391 -10.37 32.80 -2.86
CA ALA A 391 -10.48 31.37 -3.10
C ALA A 391 -11.95 30.93 -3.23
N ARG A 392 -12.31 30.35 -4.38
CA ARG A 392 -13.64 29.77 -4.60
C ARG A 392 -13.87 28.54 -3.71
N PRO A 393 -15.15 28.20 -3.41
CA PRO A 393 -15.50 26.93 -2.76
C PRO A 393 -14.82 25.72 -3.45
N GLY A 394 -14.30 24.79 -2.65
CA GLY A 394 -13.54 23.63 -3.13
C GLY A 394 -12.05 23.87 -3.41
N THR A 395 -11.55 25.10 -3.28
CA THR A 395 -10.09 25.37 -3.30
C THR A 395 -9.44 24.91 -2.00
N VAL A 396 -8.42 24.07 -2.10
CA VAL A 396 -7.68 23.55 -0.94
C VAL A 396 -6.67 24.57 -0.45
N ARG A 397 -6.70 24.91 0.84
CA ARG A 397 -5.71 25.78 1.49
C ARG A 397 -4.52 24.93 1.92
N ILE A 398 -3.32 25.41 1.65
CA ILE A 398 -2.09 24.77 2.12
C ILE A 398 -1.32 25.67 3.08
N GLU A 399 -0.72 25.06 4.09
CA GLU A 399 0.09 25.73 5.11
C GLU A 399 1.21 24.81 5.59
N ASP A 400 2.21 25.37 6.28
CA ASP A 400 3.25 24.58 6.95
C ASP A 400 2.63 23.60 7.97
N GLY A 401 3.12 22.36 7.97
CA GLY A 401 2.66 21.34 8.91
C GLY A 401 3.20 21.50 10.34
N PHE A 402 2.58 20.77 11.27
CA PHE A 402 2.96 20.77 12.69
C PHE A 402 4.36 20.19 12.95
N LEU A 403 4.83 19.29 12.09
CA LEU A 403 6.23 18.86 12.03
C LEU A 403 6.89 19.46 10.80
N ARG A 404 7.70 20.50 10.99
CA ARG A 404 8.14 21.33 9.88
C ARG A 404 9.56 21.05 9.45
N SER A 405 10.56 21.24 10.29
CA SER A 405 11.96 21.23 9.82
C SER A 405 12.97 21.12 10.97
N ARG A 406 14.27 20.96 10.62
CA ARG A 406 15.39 21.30 11.50
C ARG A 406 15.94 22.66 11.09
N GLY A 407 15.38 23.73 11.64
CA GLY A 407 15.61 25.11 11.24
C GLY A 407 14.32 25.87 10.91
N LEU A 408 14.41 27.18 10.74
CA LEU A 408 13.28 28.07 10.49
C LEU A 408 12.95 28.22 9.00
N GLY A 409 11.69 28.59 8.72
CA GLY A 409 11.24 28.91 7.37
C GLY A 409 11.85 30.18 6.78
N ALA A 410 12.18 31.14 7.64
CA ALA A 410 12.90 32.36 7.26
C ALA A 410 14.28 32.04 6.66
N ALA A 411 14.90 30.93 7.06
CA ALA A 411 16.16 30.44 6.50
C ALA A 411 15.97 29.58 5.23
N LEU A 412 14.78 29.63 4.61
CA LEU A 412 14.39 28.88 3.42
C LEU A 412 14.54 27.35 3.56
N VAL A 413 14.54 26.83 4.79
CA VAL A 413 14.57 25.40 5.06
C VAL A 413 13.24 24.77 4.63
N PRO A 414 13.25 23.80 3.70
CA PRO A 414 12.03 23.17 3.22
C PRO A 414 11.25 22.47 4.34
N PRO A 415 9.91 22.55 4.33
CA PRO A 415 9.07 21.79 5.24
C PRO A 415 9.13 20.29 4.96
N LEU A 416 8.99 19.51 6.02
CA LEU A 416 8.86 18.04 6.06
C LEU A 416 7.40 17.61 5.93
N SER A 417 6.46 18.47 6.33
CA SER A 417 5.02 18.23 6.17
C SER A 417 4.28 19.52 5.84
N LEU A 418 3.14 19.37 5.15
CA LEU A 418 2.21 20.44 4.80
C LEU A 418 0.81 20.03 5.27
N VAL A 419 0.02 21.01 5.69
CA VAL A 419 -1.43 20.86 5.91
C VAL A 419 -2.15 21.10 4.59
N LEU A 420 -3.14 20.28 4.29
CA LEU A 420 -4.12 20.51 3.23
C LEU A 420 -5.49 20.61 3.88
N ASP A 421 -6.18 21.73 3.70
CA ASP A 421 -7.50 21.96 4.26
C ASP A 421 -8.49 22.43 3.19
N ASP A 422 -9.48 21.60 2.92
CA ASP A 422 -10.55 21.85 1.96
C ASP A 422 -11.82 22.43 2.60
N LEU A 423 -11.83 22.65 3.92
CA LEU A 423 -12.92 23.30 4.65
C LEU A 423 -12.53 24.73 5.04
N GLY A 424 -11.53 24.87 5.90
CA GLY A 424 -11.11 26.12 6.54
C GLY A 424 -9.78 25.92 7.25
N ILE A 425 -8.84 26.87 7.16
CA ILE A 425 -7.51 26.65 7.71
C ILE A 425 -7.55 26.70 9.25
N HIS A 426 -6.90 25.75 9.92
CA HIS A 426 -6.98 25.49 11.38
C HIS A 426 -6.72 26.67 12.33
N TYR A 427 -6.13 27.77 11.87
CA TYR A 427 -5.88 28.96 12.68
C TYR A 427 -6.97 30.04 12.53
N ASP A 428 -7.94 29.84 11.64
CA ASP A 428 -9.06 30.73 11.38
C ASP A 428 -10.36 30.12 11.97
N PRO A 429 -10.81 30.56 13.15
CA PRO A 429 -11.98 29.97 13.81
C PRO A 429 -13.32 30.42 13.22
N THR A 430 -13.33 31.24 12.15
CA THR A 430 -14.58 31.73 11.54
C THR A 430 -15.35 30.64 10.78
N ARG A 431 -14.74 29.48 10.59
CA ARG A 431 -15.30 28.32 9.90
C ARG A 431 -14.63 27.04 10.39
N GLU A 432 -15.35 25.93 10.30
CA GLU A 432 -14.80 24.61 10.64
C GLU A 432 -13.61 24.25 9.73
N SER A 433 -12.55 23.74 10.36
CA SER A 433 -11.36 23.18 9.70
C SER A 433 -11.41 21.67 9.56
N ARG A 434 -10.61 21.14 8.61
CA ARG A 434 -10.41 19.70 8.48
C ARG A 434 -9.81 19.10 9.76
N LEU A 435 -8.97 19.85 10.48
CA LEU A 435 -8.40 19.42 11.74
C LEU A 435 -9.47 19.26 12.82
N GLU A 436 -10.38 20.22 12.99
CA GLU A 436 -11.49 20.11 13.95
C GLU A 436 -12.37 18.90 13.66
N ARG A 437 -12.68 18.65 12.37
CA ARG A 437 -13.44 17.47 11.97
C ARG A 437 -12.72 16.16 12.31
N LEU A 438 -11.39 16.12 12.12
CA LEU A 438 -10.58 14.96 12.50
C LEU A 438 -10.56 14.74 14.02
N VAL A 439 -10.49 15.82 14.81
CA VAL A 439 -10.55 15.75 16.28
C VAL A 439 -11.92 15.26 16.75
N ALA A 440 -13.01 15.79 16.19
CA ALA A 440 -14.37 15.35 16.51
C ALA A 440 -14.60 13.87 16.16
N ALA A 441 -14.02 13.41 15.04
CA ALA A 441 -14.09 12.01 14.62
C ALA A 441 -13.14 11.05 15.37
N ALA A 442 -12.28 11.56 16.26
CA ALA A 442 -11.21 10.76 16.87
C ALA A 442 -11.71 9.57 17.70
N CYS A 443 -12.92 9.65 18.25
CA CYS A 443 -13.54 8.55 19.01
C CYS A 443 -13.81 7.32 18.14
N ALA A 444 -14.02 7.50 16.83
CA ALA A 444 -14.28 6.44 15.86
C ALA A 444 -13.00 5.89 15.20
N LEU A 445 -11.81 6.32 15.63
CA LEU A 445 -10.55 5.75 15.12
C LEU A 445 -10.50 4.26 15.43
N ASP A 446 -10.13 3.49 14.41
CA ASP A 446 -9.87 2.07 14.58
C ASP A 446 -8.70 1.83 15.57
N PRO A 447 -8.63 0.65 16.22
CA PRO A 447 -7.61 0.35 17.22
C PRO A 447 -6.17 0.52 16.71
N PHE A 448 -5.93 0.25 15.41
CA PHE A 448 -4.60 0.40 14.83
C PHE A 448 -4.23 1.88 14.66
N ALA A 449 -5.15 2.71 14.16
CA ALA A 449 -4.95 4.14 14.03
C ALA A 449 -4.69 4.79 15.40
N ARG A 450 -5.43 4.39 16.43
CA ARG A 450 -5.20 4.83 17.82
C ARG A 450 -3.81 4.42 18.32
N ALA A 451 -3.46 3.14 18.22
CA ALA A 451 -2.13 2.66 18.63
C ALA A 451 -1.00 3.34 17.84
N ARG A 452 -1.21 3.65 16.56
CA ARG A 452 -0.25 4.40 15.74
C ARG A 452 -0.08 5.83 16.25
N ALA A 453 -1.16 6.52 16.61
CA ALA A 453 -1.11 7.87 17.16
C ALA A 453 -0.35 7.88 18.51
N GLU A 454 -0.63 6.94 19.41
CA GLU A 454 0.07 6.79 20.70
C GLU A 454 1.57 6.54 20.50
N ARG A 455 1.94 5.64 19.57
CA ARG A 455 3.36 5.40 19.23
C ARG A 455 4.04 6.65 18.67
N LEU A 456 3.34 7.45 17.87
CA LEU A 456 3.87 8.71 17.35
C LEU A 456 4.09 9.73 18.48
N ILE A 457 3.13 9.90 19.38
CA ILE A 457 3.25 10.78 20.56
C ILE A 457 4.46 10.36 21.42
N ALA A 458 4.57 9.07 21.74
CA ALA A 458 5.68 8.53 22.52
C ALA A 458 7.03 8.73 21.80
N LEU A 459 7.06 8.60 20.47
CA LEU A 459 8.28 8.83 19.69
C LEU A 459 8.69 10.30 19.70
N LEU A 460 7.76 11.23 19.48
CA LEU A 460 8.03 12.67 19.45
C LEU A 460 8.52 13.17 20.81
N THR A 461 7.82 12.80 21.89
CA THR A 461 8.16 13.19 23.26
C THR A 461 9.51 12.64 23.69
N ARG A 462 9.75 11.32 23.53
CA ARG A 462 11.03 10.68 23.90
C ARG A 462 12.22 11.25 23.12
N ARG A 463 12.01 11.70 21.88
CA ARG A 463 13.07 12.27 21.03
C ARG A 463 13.18 13.80 21.13
N GLY A 464 12.33 14.47 21.91
CA GLY A 464 12.32 15.93 22.03
C GLY A 464 12.04 16.64 20.71
N VAL A 465 11.27 16.02 19.81
CA VAL A 465 10.99 16.60 18.48
C VAL A 465 10.01 17.76 18.62
N THR A 466 10.39 18.92 18.10
CA THR A 466 9.54 20.13 18.05
C THR A 466 9.27 20.54 16.60
N LYS A 467 8.41 21.55 16.38
CA LYS A 467 8.06 22.02 15.02
C LYS A 467 9.31 22.37 14.20
N TYR A 468 10.29 23.04 14.81
CA TYR A 468 11.48 23.54 14.14
C TYR A 468 12.80 22.85 14.55
N ASN A 469 12.77 21.99 15.58
CA ASN A 469 13.94 21.26 16.10
C ASN A 469 15.18 22.16 16.28
N LEU A 470 14.96 23.38 16.80
CA LEU A 470 16.04 24.32 17.09
C LEU A 470 16.80 23.82 18.32
N ALA A 471 18.10 24.08 18.35
CA ALA A 471 18.88 23.89 19.56
C ALA A 471 18.34 24.85 20.64
N GLY A 472 17.91 24.31 21.78
CA GLY A 472 17.50 25.10 22.93
C GLY A 472 18.72 25.56 23.72
N ALA A 473 18.66 26.77 24.25
CA ALA A 473 19.52 27.14 25.38
C ALA A 473 19.08 26.33 26.62
N PRO A 474 19.98 26.08 27.59
CA PRO A 474 19.58 25.55 28.88
C PRO A 474 18.49 26.43 29.50
N LEU A 475 17.55 25.80 30.21
CA LEU A 475 16.53 26.54 30.96
C LEU A 475 17.24 27.45 31.97
N PRO A 476 16.78 28.71 32.14
CA PRO A 476 17.26 29.55 33.22
C PRO A 476 16.85 28.96 34.57
N ASP A 477 17.49 29.42 35.65
CA ASP A 477 17.09 29.03 37.01
C ASP A 477 15.62 29.41 37.24
N LEU A 478 14.79 28.38 37.40
CA LEU A 478 13.36 28.55 37.57
C LEU A 478 13.04 28.77 39.06
N PRO A 479 12.13 29.70 39.40
CA PRO A 479 11.77 29.96 40.78
C PRO A 479 11.25 28.70 41.48
N PRO A 480 11.48 28.58 42.81
CA PRO A 480 10.96 27.45 43.59
C PRO A 480 9.43 27.51 43.68
N GLY A 481 8.80 26.35 43.85
CA GLY A 481 7.34 26.24 44.03
C GLY A 481 6.56 26.05 42.73
N ARG A 482 5.28 26.46 42.74
CA ARG A 482 4.35 26.28 41.61
C ARG A 482 4.77 27.15 40.44
N ARG A 483 4.84 26.54 39.25
CA ARG A 483 5.23 27.21 38.01
C ARG A 483 4.07 27.19 37.02
N ILE A 484 3.85 28.32 36.35
CA ILE A 484 2.91 28.44 35.23
C ILE A 484 3.74 28.82 34.01
N LEU A 485 3.75 27.95 33.00
CA LEU A 485 4.40 28.24 31.72
C LEU A 485 3.40 28.93 30.81
N VAL A 486 3.69 30.18 30.43
CA VAL A 486 2.93 30.92 29.41
C VAL A 486 3.77 30.96 28.13
N ALA A 487 3.29 30.31 27.08
CA ALA A 487 3.98 30.30 25.79
C ALA A 487 3.65 31.56 25.01
N GLY A 488 4.68 32.37 24.69
CA GLY A 488 4.51 33.55 23.85
C GLY A 488 4.19 33.21 22.39
N GLN A 489 3.52 34.13 21.71
CA GLN A 489 3.16 34.05 20.30
C GLN A 489 3.76 35.22 19.51
N VAL A 490 3.91 35.02 18.21
CA VAL A 490 4.25 36.09 17.26
C VAL A 490 2.98 36.92 17.05
N GLU A 491 2.99 38.18 17.49
CA GLU A 491 1.78 39.01 17.62
C GLU A 491 1.10 39.35 16.30
N ASP A 492 1.85 39.36 15.19
CA ASP A 492 1.32 39.59 13.84
C ASP A 492 0.96 38.29 13.09
N ASP A 493 1.10 37.13 13.73
CA ASP A 493 0.74 35.84 13.15
C ASP A 493 -0.76 35.75 12.83
N ALA A 494 -1.11 35.03 11.76
CA ALA A 494 -2.49 34.87 11.33
C ALA A 494 -3.37 34.24 12.41
N SER A 495 -2.83 33.33 13.23
CA SER A 495 -3.56 32.71 14.34
C SER A 495 -3.92 33.70 15.45
N VAL A 496 -3.06 34.69 15.75
CA VAL A 496 -3.38 35.75 16.71
C VAL A 496 -4.41 36.70 16.12
N ARG A 497 -4.19 37.15 14.87
CA ARG A 497 -5.08 38.11 14.20
C ARG A 497 -6.51 37.59 14.01
N LEU A 498 -6.66 36.30 13.70
CA LEU A 498 -7.96 35.68 13.42
C LEU A 498 -8.54 34.98 14.66
N GLY A 499 -7.69 34.41 15.51
CA GLY A 499 -8.09 33.60 16.67
C GLY A 499 -8.28 34.38 17.97
N CYS A 500 -7.67 35.56 18.11
CA CYS A 500 -7.70 36.33 19.36
C CYS A 500 -8.52 37.63 19.18
N PRO A 501 -9.78 37.67 19.65
CA PRO A 501 -10.63 38.85 19.51
C PRO A 501 -10.23 40.00 20.46
N ALA A 502 -9.68 39.69 21.64
CA ALA A 502 -9.35 40.66 22.68
C ALA A 502 -7.83 40.77 22.95
N GLU A 503 -7.20 39.72 23.49
CA GLU A 503 -5.78 39.73 23.86
C GLU A 503 -4.89 39.35 22.67
N ARG A 504 -4.37 40.36 21.96
CA ARG A 504 -3.51 40.15 20.76
C ARG A 504 -2.01 40.32 21.01
N THR A 505 -1.61 40.64 22.24
CA THR A 505 -0.20 40.80 22.61
C THR A 505 0.15 39.86 23.76
N ASN A 506 1.43 39.48 23.84
CA ASN A 506 1.91 38.62 24.92
C ASN A 506 1.73 39.28 26.29
N LEU A 507 1.90 40.61 26.35
CA LEU A 507 1.72 41.38 27.58
C LEU A 507 0.24 41.40 28.02
N ALA A 508 -0.70 41.58 27.09
CA ALA A 508 -2.13 41.52 27.40
C ALA A 508 -2.54 40.15 27.95
N LEU A 509 -1.98 39.06 27.42
CA LEU A 509 -2.20 37.71 27.93
C LEU A 509 -1.67 37.53 29.37
N LEU A 510 -0.54 38.16 29.73
CA LEU A 510 0.03 38.07 31.08
C LEU A 510 -0.72 38.92 32.12
N HIS A 511 -1.45 39.95 31.69
CA HIS A 511 -2.25 40.78 32.58
C HIS A 511 -3.61 40.17 32.95
N ARG A 512 -4.00 39.08 32.28
CA ARG A 512 -5.23 38.32 32.53
C ARG A 512 -4.99 37.24 33.58
#